data_AF-A0A9Y3RTG7-F1
#
_entry.id   AF-A0A9Y3RTG7-F1
#
_cell.length_a   1.000
_cell.length_b   1.000
_cell.length_c   1.000
_cell.angle_alpha   90.00
_cell.angle_beta   90.00
_cell.angle_gamma   90.00
#
_symmetry.space_group_name_H-M   'P 1'
#
loop_
_entity.id
_entity.type
_entity.pdbx_description
1 polymer ?
#
loop_
_entity_poly.entity_id
_entity_poly.type
_entity_poly.pdbx_seq_one_letter_code
_entity_poly.pdbx_strand_id
1 'polypeptide(L)'
;MAGMKATRQRWRCRFPAPRSGLGLGSAPHRDRERLQRRRAHEAQTGPGGRVTSEVSRRRCSVLPGSCNLFWAAVVCAAAGGAVEQLSGCRTSGEDGRLPAHAFCAFFAGLTDKNASVTMATGRLVEVYLDLLSQPCRAVHILLTCTKIPHRVRAVALRKGEHRTPTFTKLNPMQKVPVMVDDGFVLTESDAILKYLTTKYDVPEHWYPRQPERRARVDEYTAWHHTNTRPHAAKVFILEVLLPAQSGSPVDEARLNRALSDLDDTLDKLESMFLRRQPFLCGDDITVADLLAACELTQPLGGGRDILKERPQLQRWRSRVQSAVGEAFDEAHSVLYALRDRRRARL
;
A
#
# COMPACT_ATOMS: atom_id res chain seq x y z
N MET A 1 49.94 -41.82 17.08
CA MET A 1 49.28 -42.11 18.37
C MET A 1 49.16 -40.81 19.15
N ALA A 2 47.92 -40.37 19.43
CA ALA A 2 47.49 -39.57 20.59
C ALA A 2 46.11 -38.98 20.24
N GLY A 3 45.05 -39.64 20.69
CA GLY A 3 43.67 -39.18 20.51
C GLY A 3 43.28 -38.15 21.57
N MET A 4 42.67 -37.05 21.14
CA MET A 4 42.03 -36.07 22.01
C MET A 4 40.63 -36.54 22.38
N LYS A 5 40.39 -36.75 23.68
CA LYS A 5 39.07 -37.05 24.26
C LYS A 5 38.26 -35.77 24.43
N ALA A 6 37.03 -35.78 23.93
CA ALA A 6 36.04 -34.73 24.12
C ALA A 6 35.40 -34.83 25.52
N THR A 7 35.46 -33.75 26.30
CA THR A 7 34.72 -33.59 27.56
C THR A 7 33.42 -32.82 27.33
N ARG A 8 32.28 -33.49 27.50
CA ARG A 8 30.93 -32.90 27.54
C ARG A 8 30.69 -32.22 28.89
N GLN A 9 30.48 -30.91 28.92
CA GLN A 9 29.91 -30.22 30.09
C GLN A 9 28.40 -29.99 29.88
N ARG A 10 27.59 -30.57 30.77
CA ARG A 10 26.13 -30.35 30.86
C ARG A 10 25.87 -29.06 31.63
N TRP A 11 25.22 -28.09 31.00
CA TRP A 11 24.60 -26.96 31.69
C TRP A 11 23.20 -27.36 32.17
N ARG A 12 22.98 -27.37 33.50
CA ARG A 12 21.65 -27.50 34.11
C ARG A 12 21.18 -26.10 34.53
N CYS A 13 20.16 -25.56 33.88
CA CYS A 13 19.46 -24.36 34.36
C CYS A 13 18.55 -24.73 35.55
N ARG A 14 18.79 -24.15 36.73
CA ARG A 14 17.87 -24.16 37.88
C ARG A 14 16.89 -23.00 37.74
N PHE A 15 15.60 -23.28 37.74
CA PHE A 15 14.53 -22.27 37.89
C PHE A 15 14.25 -22.01 39.38
N PRO A 16 14.05 -20.76 39.83
CA PRO A 16 13.58 -20.46 41.17
C PRO A 16 12.05 -20.65 41.29
N ALA A 17 11.61 -21.17 42.42
CA ALA A 17 10.20 -21.40 42.78
C ALA A 17 9.45 -20.09 43.11
N PRO A 18 8.10 -20.04 42.93
CA PRO A 18 7.33 -18.84 43.21
C PRO A 18 7.04 -18.67 44.72
N ARG A 19 7.19 -17.44 45.23
CA ARG A 19 6.68 -17.04 46.55
C ARG A 19 5.27 -16.49 46.43
N SER A 20 4.42 -16.94 47.35
CA SER A 20 3.01 -16.60 47.56
C SER A 20 2.83 -15.32 48.42
N GLY A 21 1.70 -14.62 48.23
CA GLY A 21 1.20 -13.51 49.07
C GLY A 21 0.76 -12.29 48.24
N LEU A 22 -0.46 -12.28 47.70
CA LEU A 22 -1.69 -11.67 48.23
C LEU A 22 -1.75 -10.12 48.15
N GLY A 23 -2.66 -9.65 47.29
CA GLY A 23 -3.06 -8.25 47.14
C GLY A 23 -4.03 -8.06 45.97
N LEU A 24 -5.19 -8.75 45.99
CA LEU A 24 -6.26 -8.58 45.00
C LEU A 24 -7.13 -7.37 45.36
N GLY A 25 -7.03 -6.32 44.55
CA GLY A 25 -8.03 -5.25 44.48
C GLY A 25 -9.32 -5.75 43.84
N SER A 26 -10.43 -5.46 44.50
CA SER A 26 -11.81 -5.85 44.19
C SER A 26 -12.33 -5.32 42.85
N ALA A 27 -12.84 -6.21 41.99
CA ALA A 27 -13.73 -5.90 40.86
C ALA A 27 -15.21 -6.12 41.25
N PRO A 28 -16.16 -5.33 40.73
CA PRO A 28 -17.54 -5.28 41.23
C PRO A 28 -18.41 -6.50 40.84
N HIS A 29 -19.35 -6.80 41.73
CA HIS A 29 -20.16 -8.03 41.87
C HIS A 29 -21.17 -8.34 40.74
N ARG A 30 -21.16 -7.69 39.57
CA ARG A 30 -22.21 -7.88 38.52
C ARG A 30 -21.84 -8.78 37.34
N ASP A 31 -20.60 -9.23 37.21
CA ASP A 31 -20.18 -10.04 36.04
C ASP A 31 -20.08 -11.56 36.29
N ARG A 32 -20.24 -12.03 37.53
CA ARG A 32 -20.20 -13.48 37.83
C ARG A 32 -21.50 -14.22 37.50
N GLU A 33 -22.67 -13.58 37.60
CA GLU A 33 -23.95 -14.24 37.31
C GLU A 33 -24.23 -14.40 35.80
N ARG A 34 -23.69 -13.51 34.94
CA ARG A 34 -23.84 -13.62 33.47
C ARG A 34 -23.03 -14.76 32.86
N LEU A 35 -21.85 -15.06 33.42
CA LEU A 35 -20.99 -16.15 32.96
C LEU A 35 -21.49 -17.53 33.40
N GLN A 36 -22.14 -17.64 34.56
CA GLN A 36 -22.73 -18.90 35.01
C GLN A 36 -24.01 -19.26 34.22
N ARG A 37 -24.82 -18.28 33.80
CA ARG A 37 -26.02 -18.53 32.97
C ARG A 37 -25.70 -18.96 31.53
N ARG A 38 -24.56 -18.53 30.95
CA ARG A 38 -24.13 -18.99 29.61
C ARG A 38 -23.63 -20.44 29.61
N ARG A 39 -22.92 -20.86 30.65
CA ARG A 39 -22.43 -22.25 30.77
C ARG A 39 -23.52 -23.27 31.09
N ALA A 40 -24.64 -22.85 31.68
CA ALA A 40 -25.80 -23.70 31.86
C ALA A 40 -26.62 -23.92 30.57
N HIS A 41 -26.54 -23.00 29.61
CA HIS A 41 -27.30 -23.07 28.36
C HIS A 41 -26.62 -23.93 27.27
N GLU A 42 -25.30 -24.11 27.35
CA GLU A 42 -24.50 -24.93 26.42
C GLU A 42 -24.41 -26.42 26.84
N ALA A 43 -24.93 -26.79 28.02
CA ALA A 43 -24.89 -28.16 28.54
C ALA A 43 -26.18 -28.98 28.30
N GLN A 44 -27.15 -28.46 27.55
CA GLN A 44 -28.46 -29.09 27.32
C GLN A 44 -28.76 -29.57 25.89
N THR A 45 -27.75 -29.73 25.04
CA THR A 45 -27.92 -30.42 23.74
C THR A 45 -27.00 -31.62 23.66
N GLY A 46 -27.53 -32.77 24.08
CA GLY A 46 -26.91 -34.09 23.94
C GLY A 46 -26.94 -34.62 22.49
N PRO A 47 -26.19 -35.70 22.20
CA PRO A 47 -25.90 -36.16 20.85
C PRO A 47 -26.94 -37.17 20.35
N GLY A 48 -27.36 -37.04 19.09
CA GLY A 48 -28.14 -38.06 18.39
C GLY A 48 -29.34 -37.51 17.63
N GLY A 49 -29.16 -37.25 16.33
CA GLY A 49 -30.25 -36.92 15.42
C GLY A 49 -29.80 -37.08 13.97
N ARG A 50 -30.28 -38.13 13.30
CA ARG A 50 -30.12 -38.35 11.87
C ARG A 50 -30.69 -37.17 11.10
N VAL A 51 -29.93 -36.60 10.17
CA VAL A 51 -30.45 -35.70 9.14
C VAL A 51 -30.75 -36.54 7.90
N THR A 52 -32.02 -36.82 7.66
CA THR A 52 -32.53 -37.33 6.40
C THR A 52 -32.53 -36.21 5.36
N SER A 53 -31.97 -36.51 4.19
CA SER A 53 -31.95 -35.65 3.01
C SER A 53 -33.38 -35.39 2.50
N GLU A 54 -33.76 -34.12 2.36
CA GLU A 54 -34.94 -33.76 1.59
C GLU A 54 -34.57 -32.76 0.49
N VAL A 55 -34.57 -33.28 -0.74
CA VAL A 55 -34.34 -32.55 -1.99
C VAL A 55 -35.59 -31.73 -2.29
N SER A 56 -35.53 -30.43 -1.97
CA SER A 56 -36.54 -29.46 -2.40
C SER A 56 -36.34 -29.13 -3.89
N ARG A 57 -37.05 -29.84 -4.76
CA ARG A 57 -37.27 -29.45 -6.16
C ARG A 57 -38.13 -28.19 -6.20
N ARG A 58 -37.55 -27.02 -6.45
CA ARG A 58 -38.33 -25.87 -6.92
C ARG A 58 -38.34 -25.85 -8.45
N ARG A 59 -39.56 -26.03 -8.97
CA ARG A 59 -39.92 -25.86 -10.38
C ARG A 59 -39.72 -24.40 -10.79
N CYS A 60 -38.93 -24.16 -11.83
CA CYS A 60 -39.00 -22.92 -12.60
C CYS A 60 -40.15 -23.05 -13.60
N SER A 61 -41.24 -22.32 -13.37
CA SER A 61 -42.29 -22.10 -14.35
C SER A 61 -41.86 -21.00 -15.31
N VAL A 62 -41.63 -21.38 -16.57
CA VAL A 62 -41.44 -20.47 -17.70
C VAL A 62 -42.81 -20.21 -18.33
N LEU A 63 -43.18 -18.93 -18.47
CA LEU A 63 -44.22 -18.49 -19.40
C LEU A 63 -43.62 -17.48 -20.39
N PRO A 64 -44.14 -17.42 -21.63
CA PRO A 64 -43.38 -17.00 -22.79
C PRO A 64 -43.60 -15.54 -23.18
N GLY A 65 -42.63 -15.00 -23.92
CA GLY A 65 -42.86 -13.95 -24.91
C GLY A 65 -42.43 -12.55 -24.48
N SER A 66 -41.24 -12.13 -24.89
CA SER A 66 -41.07 -11.00 -25.83
C SER A 66 -39.64 -10.98 -26.35
N CYS A 67 -39.50 -11.03 -27.67
CA CYS A 67 -38.26 -10.80 -28.40
C CYS A 67 -37.63 -9.47 -28.02
N ASN A 68 -36.30 -9.43 -27.85
CA ASN A 68 -35.52 -8.32 -28.37
C ASN A 68 -34.08 -8.74 -28.66
N LEU A 69 -33.67 -8.42 -29.89
CA LEU A 69 -32.36 -8.66 -30.46
C LEU A 69 -31.27 -7.96 -29.65
N PHE A 70 -30.46 -8.70 -28.90
CA PHE A 70 -29.12 -8.23 -28.49
C PHE A 70 -28.14 -9.38 -28.17
N TRP A 71 -28.47 -10.62 -28.56
CA TRP A 71 -27.76 -11.84 -28.14
C TRP A 71 -27.43 -12.79 -29.29
N ALA A 72 -26.99 -12.23 -30.43
CA ALA A 72 -26.48 -13.01 -31.57
C ALA A 72 -24.99 -12.73 -31.89
N ALA A 73 -24.30 -11.87 -31.12
CA ALA A 73 -22.89 -11.52 -31.37
C ALA A 73 -21.89 -12.18 -30.40
N VAL A 74 -22.34 -13.03 -29.47
CA VAL A 74 -21.47 -13.57 -28.39
C VAL A 74 -21.19 -15.08 -28.53
N VAL A 75 -21.68 -15.76 -29.57
CA VAL A 75 -21.47 -17.21 -29.76
C VAL A 75 -20.49 -17.56 -30.91
N CYS A 76 -20.00 -16.61 -31.71
CA CYS A 76 -19.01 -16.88 -32.77
C CYS A 76 -17.53 -16.60 -32.40
N ALA A 77 -17.21 -16.25 -31.15
CA ALA A 77 -15.83 -15.96 -30.72
C ALA A 77 -15.29 -16.97 -29.68
N ALA A 78 -15.79 -18.21 -29.72
CA ALA A 78 -15.36 -19.30 -28.85
C ALA A 78 -15.33 -20.64 -29.60
N ALA A 79 -14.57 -20.69 -30.69
CA ALA A 79 -14.10 -21.95 -31.29
C ALA A 79 -12.78 -21.67 -32.00
N GLY A 80 -11.68 -21.88 -31.28
CA GLY A 80 -10.35 -21.94 -31.88
C GLY A 80 -10.29 -23.14 -32.82
N GLY A 81 -10.11 -22.87 -34.11
CA GLY A 81 -9.87 -23.87 -35.14
C GLY A 81 -8.81 -23.35 -36.10
N ALA A 82 -7.65 -23.98 -36.06
CA ALA A 82 -6.67 -23.91 -37.15
C ALA A 82 -6.93 -25.06 -38.13
N VAL A 83 -6.36 -24.92 -39.34
CA VAL A 83 -6.33 -25.91 -40.45
C VAL A 83 -7.66 -25.88 -41.24
N GLU A 84 -7.70 -25.62 -42.55
CA GLU A 84 -6.96 -26.29 -43.63
C GLU A 84 -7.04 -25.49 -44.95
N GLN A 85 -5.98 -25.60 -45.75
CA GLN A 85 -5.92 -25.14 -47.14
C GLN A 85 -6.91 -25.91 -48.01
N LEU A 86 -7.73 -25.19 -48.79
CA LEU A 86 -8.25 -25.71 -50.06
C LEU A 86 -8.21 -24.61 -51.12
N SER A 87 -7.08 -24.58 -51.81
CA SER A 87 -6.90 -23.92 -53.10
C SER A 87 -7.47 -24.80 -54.21
N GLY A 88 -8.40 -24.27 -55.01
CA GLY A 88 -8.77 -24.87 -56.29
C GLY A 88 -10.05 -24.32 -56.90
N CYS A 89 -9.95 -23.35 -57.82
CA CYS A 89 -10.41 -23.53 -59.21
C CYS A 89 -10.00 -22.34 -60.09
N ARG A 90 -9.76 -22.65 -61.36
CA ARG A 90 -9.07 -21.87 -62.42
C ARG A 90 -9.99 -20.90 -63.16
N THR A 91 -9.39 -19.87 -63.75
CA THR A 91 -9.63 -19.32 -65.11
C THR A 91 -8.39 -18.47 -65.49
N SER A 92 -7.50 -18.92 -66.38
CA SER A 92 -7.47 -18.86 -67.87
C SER A 92 -7.03 -17.51 -68.48
N GLY A 93 -6.00 -17.56 -69.34
CA GLY A 93 -5.55 -16.50 -70.28
C GLY A 93 -4.15 -15.96 -69.95
N GLU A 94 -3.06 -16.57 -70.44
CA GLU A 94 -2.38 -16.40 -71.75
C GLU A 94 -1.34 -15.25 -71.79
N ASP A 95 -0.11 -15.68 -72.11
CA ASP A 95 1.03 -15.03 -72.77
C ASP A 95 1.89 -13.93 -72.10
N GLY A 96 3.20 -14.25 -72.00
CA GLY A 96 4.28 -13.27 -71.94
C GLY A 96 5.52 -13.72 -71.14
N ARG A 97 6.56 -14.19 -71.81
CA ARG A 97 7.88 -14.57 -71.22
C ARG A 97 8.79 -13.35 -70.94
N LEU A 98 9.73 -13.58 -69.99
CA LEU A 98 11.07 -12.98 -69.76
C LEU A 98 11.21 -11.96 -68.59
N PRO A 99 12.41 -11.73 -68.01
CA PRO A 99 12.88 -12.44 -66.82
C PRO A 99 13.29 -11.50 -65.66
N ALA A 100 13.67 -12.12 -64.54
CA ALA A 100 14.18 -11.49 -63.32
C ALA A 100 15.38 -10.55 -63.54
N HIS A 101 15.54 -9.62 -62.58
CA HIS A 101 16.64 -8.65 -62.38
C HIS A 101 16.45 -7.25 -62.98
N ALA A 102 15.49 -6.50 -62.45
CA ALA A 102 15.64 -5.07 -62.18
C ALA A 102 14.40 -4.61 -61.41
N PHE A 103 14.54 -4.39 -60.11
CA PHE A 103 13.77 -3.46 -59.26
C PHE A 103 14.02 -3.83 -57.79
N CYS A 104 15.29 -3.75 -57.39
CA CYS A 104 15.67 -3.64 -55.99
C CYS A 104 16.20 -2.21 -55.80
N ALA A 105 15.83 -1.59 -54.69
CA ALA A 105 16.17 -0.23 -54.26
C ALA A 105 15.28 0.92 -54.80
N PHE A 106 14.00 0.92 -54.45
CA PHE A 106 13.32 2.18 -54.08
C PHE A 106 12.11 2.07 -53.12
N PHE A 107 11.88 0.92 -52.46
CA PHE A 107 10.81 0.76 -51.47
C PHE A 107 11.25 -0.03 -50.24
N ALA A 108 12.50 0.14 -49.81
CA ALA A 108 12.99 -0.37 -48.52
C ALA A 108 13.06 0.79 -47.53
N GLY A 109 11.90 1.26 -47.07
CA GLY A 109 11.86 2.33 -46.08
C GLY A 109 10.48 2.92 -45.91
N LEU A 110 9.50 2.11 -45.51
CA LEU A 110 8.25 2.57 -44.86
C LEU A 110 7.31 1.43 -44.46
N THR A 111 7.79 0.27 -43.99
CA THR A 111 6.91 -0.72 -43.35
C THR A 111 7.62 -1.45 -42.22
N ASP A 112 7.91 -0.71 -41.15
CA ASP A 112 7.98 -1.33 -39.82
C ASP A 112 7.38 -0.37 -38.76
N LYS A 113 6.15 0.06 -39.04
CA LYS A 113 5.24 0.70 -38.07
C LYS A 113 4.06 -0.22 -37.81
N ASN A 114 4.36 -1.50 -37.56
CA ASN A 114 3.45 -2.41 -36.87
C ASN A 114 4.31 -3.36 -36.05
N ALA A 115 5.24 -2.78 -35.27
CA ALA A 115 5.57 -3.38 -33.99
C ALA A 115 4.24 -3.50 -33.25
N SER A 116 3.75 -4.73 -33.15
CA SER A 116 2.61 -5.10 -32.36
C SER A 116 2.73 -4.41 -31.01
N VAL A 117 1.92 -3.38 -30.80
CA VAL A 117 1.50 -3.02 -29.46
C VAL A 117 0.69 -4.23 -29.02
N THR A 118 1.38 -5.21 -28.45
CA THR A 118 0.75 -6.16 -27.56
C THR A 118 0.16 -5.26 -26.49
N MET A 119 -1.15 -4.97 -26.61
CA MET A 119 -1.95 -4.47 -25.51
C MET A 119 -1.85 -5.56 -24.46
N ALA A 120 -0.80 -5.49 -23.66
CA ALA A 120 -0.77 -6.18 -22.39
C ALA A 120 -2.06 -5.72 -21.73
N THR A 121 -2.99 -6.66 -21.57
CA THR A 121 -4.13 -6.53 -20.68
C THR A 121 -3.64 -6.53 -19.23
N GLY A 122 -2.52 -5.85 -18.97
CA GLY A 122 -1.93 -5.58 -17.68
C GLY A 122 -2.89 -4.66 -16.97
N ARG A 123 -3.72 -5.27 -16.14
CA ARG A 123 -4.71 -4.56 -15.34
C ARG A 123 -3.95 -3.59 -14.43
N LEU A 124 -4.44 -2.36 -14.44
CA LEU A 124 -3.79 -1.21 -13.83
C LEU A 124 -4.17 -1.11 -12.35
N VAL A 125 -3.20 -0.88 -11.47
CA VAL A 125 -3.49 -0.61 -10.05
C VAL A 125 -4.26 0.71 -9.94
N GLU A 126 -5.43 0.75 -9.32
CA GLU A 126 -6.07 2.01 -8.97
C GLU A 126 -5.73 2.40 -7.53
N VAL A 127 -5.33 3.66 -7.32
CA VAL A 127 -5.03 4.18 -5.97
C VAL A 127 -5.83 5.45 -5.70
N TYR A 128 -6.56 5.46 -4.60
CA TYR A 128 -7.36 6.57 -4.12
C TYR A 128 -6.55 7.38 -3.10
N LEU A 129 -6.18 8.61 -3.47
CA LEU A 129 -5.14 9.39 -2.77
C LEU A 129 -5.52 10.87 -2.65
N ASP A 130 -5.01 11.51 -1.60
CA ASP A 130 -4.90 12.97 -1.47
C ASP A 130 -3.44 13.30 -1.13
N LEU A 131 -2.75 14.07 -1.97
CA LEU A 131 -1.33 14.40 -1.74
C LEU A 131 -1.11 15.30 -0.49
N LEU A 132 -2.17 15.87 0.09
CA LEU A 132 -2.09 16.50 1.41
C LEU A 132 -1.80 15.48 2.53
N SER A 133 -2.20 14.22 2.34
CA SER A 133 -2.05 13.12 3.28
C SER A 133 -0.67 12.45 3.16
N GLN A 134 0.06 12.38 4.28
CA GLN A 134 1.38 11.75 4.36
C GLN A 134 1.44 10.31 3.81
N PRO A 135 0.55 9.39 4.23
CA PRO A 135 0.60 8.01 3.75
C PRO A 135 0.28 7.90 2.25
N CYS A 136 -0.50 8.84 1.71
CA CYS A 136 -0.79 8.86 0.27
C CYS A 136 0.44 9.25 -0.55
N ARG A 137 1.23 10.21 -0.07
CA ARG A 137 2.50 10.58 -0.71
C ARG A 137 3.49 9.41 -0.73
N ALA A 138 3.60 8.65 0.36
CA ALA A 138 4.49 7.49 0.40
C ALA A 138 4.13 6.44 -0.68
N VAL A 139 2.83 6.12 -0.81
CA VAL A 139 2.33 5.20 -1.87
C VAL A 139 2.56 5.79 -3.27
N HIS A 140 2.26 7.07 -3.47
CA HIS A 140 2.48 7.75 -4.73
C HIS A 140 3.95 7.72 -5.16
N ILE A 141 4.87 8.06 -4.25
CA ILE A 141 6.32 8.06 -4.51
C ILE A 141 6.77 6.67 -4.95
N LEU A 142 6.40 5.61 -4.22
CA LEU A 142 6.81 4.25 -4.56
C LEU A 142 6.32 3.87 -5.97
N LEU A 143 5.03 4.10 -6.25
CA LEU A 143 4.43 3.76 -7.54
C LEU A 143 5.11 4.51 -8.70
N THR A 144 5.38 5.81 -8.53
CA THR A 144 6.02 6.64 -9.55
C THR A 144 7.49 6.24 -9.76
N CYS A 145 8.29 6.09 -8.70
CA CYS A 145 9.72 5.82 -8.85
C CYS A 145 10.00 4.38 -9.34
N THR A 146 9.16 3.41 -8.97
CA THR A 146 9.27 2.02 -9.44
C THR A 146 8.56 1.76 -10.76
N LYS A 147 7.84 2.76 -11.30
CA LYS A 147 7.11 2.68 -12.57
C LYS A 147 6.08 1.55 -12.62
N ILE A 148 5.50 1.18 -11.48
CA ILE A 148 4.36 0.25 -11.45
C ILE A 148 3.20 0.93 -12.21
N PRO A 149 2.59 0.28 -13.23
CA PRO A 149 1.45 0.85 -13.94
C PRO A 149 0.27 1.08 -12.99
N HIS A 150 -0.12 2.33 -12.81
CA HIS A 150 -1.20 2.70 -11.89
C HIS A 150 -2.03 3.89 -12.39
N ARG A 151 -3.22 4.05 -11.82
CA ARG A 151 -4.10 5.20 -11.99
C ARG A 151 -4.40 5.83 -10.64
N VAL A 152 -4.11 7.11 -10.52
CA VAL A 152 -4.48 7.90 -9.35
C VAL A 152 -5.92 8.38 -9.45
N ARG A 153 -6.71 8.10 -8.43
CA ARG A 153 -8.05 8.64 -8.18
C ARG A 153 -7.94 9.67 -7.05
N ALA A 154 -7.97 10.95 -7.39
CA ALA A 154 -7.91 12.00 -6.38
C ALA A 154 -9.15 11.96 -5.46
N VAL A 155 -8.94 12.09 -4.16
CA VAL A 155 -10.00 12.18 -3.15
C VAL A 155 -9.77 13.43 -2.32
N ALA A 156 -10.54 14.49 -2.52
CA ALA A 156 -10.35 15.75 -1.81
C ALA A 156 -10.79 15.64 -0.34
N LEU A 157 -9.83 15.44 0.58
CA LEU A 157 -10.11 15.29 2.01
C LEU A 157 -10.79 16.53 2.60
N ARG A 158 -10.36 17.72 2.16
CA ARG A 158 -10.93 18.99 2.61
C ARG A 158 -12.39 19.20 2.17
N LYS A 159 -12.84 18.52 1.12
CA LYS A 159 -14.23 18.53 0.65
C LYS A 159 -15.07 17.38 1.24
N GLY A 160 -14.47 16.52 2.05
CA GLY A 160 -15.16 15.38 2.66
C GLY A 160 -15.47 14.23 1.71
N GLU A 161 -14.81 14.14 0.54
CA GLU A 161 -15.10 13.09 -0.47
C GLU A 161 -14.91 11.66 0.08
N HIS A 162 -13.97 11.48 1.01
CA HIS A 162 -13.73 10.24 1.75
C HIS A 162 -14.90 9.79 2.64
N ARG A 163 -15.90 10.66 2.89
CA ARG A 163 -17.08 10.37 3.71
C ARG A 163 -18.34 10.12 2.88
N THR A 164 -18.23 10.17 1.55
CA THR A 164 -19.38 9.92 0.66
C THR A 164 -19.84 8.46 0.79
N PRO A 165 -21.13 8.15 0.54
CA PRO A 165 -21.60 6.77 0.53
C PRO A 165 -20.83 5.88 -0.47
N THR A 166 -20.46 6.45 -1.62
CA THR A 166 -19.67 5.74 -2.64
C THR A 166 -18.27 5.37 -2.12
N PHE A 167 -17.57 6.30 -1.47
CA PHE A 167 -16.26 6.00 -0.89
C PHE A 167 -16.37 5.07 0.34
N THR A 168 -17.43 5.21 1.14
CA THR A 168 -17.66 4.33 2.30
C THR A 168 -17.90 2.88 1.89
N LYS A 169 -18.53 2.63 0.74
CA LYS A 169 -18.66 1.29 0.17
C LYS A 169 -17.30 0.70 -0.24
N LEU A 170 -16.38 1.55 -0.70
CA LEU A 170 -15.02 1.15 -1.05
C LEU A 170 -14.16 0.89 0.21
N ASN A 171 -14.22 1.80 1.18
CA ASN A 171 -13.50 1.69 2.45
C ASN A 171 -14.39 2.18 3.62
N PRO A 172 -14.95 1.27 4.43
CA PRO A 172 -15.77 1.62 5.60
C PRO A 172 -15.06 2.50 6.63
N MET A 173 -13.72 2.46 6.68
CA MET A 173 -12.93 3.34 7.56
C MET A 173 -12.91 4.79 7.10
N GLN A 174 -13.40 5.10 5.89
CA GLN A 174 -13.45 6.45 5.32
C GLN A 174 -12.07 7.13 5.32
N LYS A 175 -11.01 6.37 5.03
CA LYS A 175 -9.62 6.84 5.03
C LYS A 175 -8.95 6.61 3.68
N VAL A 176 -7.93 7.41 3.41
CA VAL A 176 -6.98 7.25 2.30
C VAL A 176 -5.58 6.97 2.88
N PRO A 177 -4.69 6.27 2.17
CA PRO A 177 -4.86 5.70 0.82
C PRO A 177 -5.76 4.45 0.79
N VAL A 178 -6.31 4.16 -0.39
CA VAL A 178 -6.92 2.86 -0.72
C VAL A 178 -6.35 2.40 -2.05
N MET A 179 -5.95 1.14 -2.14
CA MET A 179 -5.48 0.50 -3.36
C MET A 179 -6.53 -0.50 -3.83
N VAL A 180 -6.77 -0.56 -5.13
CA VAL A 180 -7.57 -1.59 -5.80
C VAL A 180 -6.72 -2.21 -6.89
N ASP A 181 -6.50 -3.50 -6.79
CA ASP A 181 -5.68 -4.26 -7.72
C ASP A 181 -6.44 -5.54 -8.09
N ASP A 182 -6.96 -5.62 -9.31
CA ASP A 182 -7.79 -6.74 -9.77
C ASP A 182 -9.00 -7.05 -8.87
N GLY A 183 -9.62 -6.00 -8.32
CA GLY A 183 -10.75 -6.12 -7.38
C GLY A 183 -10.33 -6.45 -5.95
N PHE A 184 -9.05 -6.73 -5.69
CA PHE A 184 -8.51 -6.79 -4.34
C PHE A 184 -8.34 -5.38 -3.79
N VAL A 185 -9.17 -5.04 -2.79
CA VAL A 185 -9.12 -3.75 -2.10
C VAL A 185 -8.24 -3.87 -0.87
N LEU A 186 -7.21 -3.02 -0.77
CA LEU A 186 -6.30 -2.96 0.37
C LEU A 186 -6.22 -1.54 0.91
N THR A 187 -6.21 -1.43 2.24
CA THR A 187 -6.07 -0.18 3.00
C THR A 187 -4.79 -0.24 3.85
N GLU A 188 -4.47 0.86 4.54
CA GLU A 188 -3.24 1.05 5.31
C GLU A 188 -1.99 1.13 4.44
N SER A 189 -1.30 2.28 4.48
CA SER A 189 -0.15 2.53 3.61
C SER A 189 0.99 1.54 3.82
N ASP A 190 1.25 1.11 5.06
CA ASP A 190 2.30 0.11 5.33
C ASP A 190 2.01 -1.21 4.60
N ALA A 191 0.76 -1.68 4.69
CA ALA A 191 0.31 -2.89 4.00
C ALA A 191 0.33 -2.72 2.48
N ILE A 192 -0.14 -1.58 1.95
CA ILE A 192 -0.12 -1.28 0.52
C ILE A 192 1.31 -1.27 -0.03
N LEU A 193 2.24 -0.59 0.64
CA LEU A 193 3.65 -0.54 0.21
C LEU A 193 4.29 -1.93 0.21
N LYS A 194 4.10 -2.71 1.28
CA LYS A 194 4.62 -4.09 1.37
C LYS A 194 3.99 -5.03 0.34
N TYR A 195 2.70 -4.87 0.05
CA TYR A 195 2.00 -5.62 -1.00
C TYR A 195 2.57 -5.31 -2.38
N LEU A 196 2.67 -4.03 -2.74
CA LEU A 196 3.17 -3.60 -4.04
C LEU A 196 4.60 -4.10 -4.26
N THR A 197 5.46 -3.96 -3.24
CA THR A 197 6.86 -4.42 -3.32
C THR A 197 7.01 -5.94 -3.36
N THR A 198 6.02 -6.69 -2.89
CA THR A 198 6.03 -8.16 -2.93
C THR A 198 5.42 -8.70 -4.22
N LYS A 199 4.37 -8.05 -4.75
CA LYS A 199 3.62 -8.51 -5.93
C LYS A 199 4.29 -8.11 -7.25
N TYR A 200 4.81 -6.89 -7.32
CA TYR A 200 5.39 -6.35 -8.55
C TYR A 200 6.90 -6.55 -8.58
N ASP A 201 7.46 -6.60 -9.79
CA ASP A 201 8.90 -6.72 -10.00
C ASP A 201 9.59 -5.37 -9.72
N VAL A 202 9.84 -5.12 -8.43
CA VAL A 202 10.58 -3.96 -7.95
C VAL A 202 11.85 -4.40 -7.22
N PRO A 203 12.88 -3.56 -7.14
CA PRO A 203 14.11 -3.90 -6.45
C PRO A 203 13.89 -4.41 -5.01
N GLU A 204 14.55 -5.52 -4.66
CA GLU A 204 14.35 -6.21 -3.37
C GLU A 204 14.64 -5.32 -2.15
N HIS A 205 15.49 -4.29 -2.30
CA HIS A 205 15.83 -3.41 -1.19
C HIS A 205 14.62 -2.70 -0.58
N TRP A 206 13.55 -2.44 -1.34
CA TRP A 206 12.36 -1.76 -0.84
C TRP A 206 11.72 -2.50 0.34
N TYR A 207 11.69 -3.84 0.27
CA TYR A 207 11.21 -4.71 1.31
C TYR A 207 11.95 -6.07 1.27
N PRO A 208 13.11 -6.16 1.94
CA PRO A 208 14.03 -7.30 1.81
C PRO A 208 13.38 -8.65 2.16
N ARG A 209 13.81 -9.75 1.53
CA ARG A 209 13.31 -11.10 1.87
C ARG A 209 14.09 -11.74 3.03
N GLN A 210 15.35 -11.34 3.23
CA GLN A 210 16.16 -11.82 4.34
C GLN A 210 15.48 -11.46 5.68
N PRO A 211 15.24 -12.44 6.59
CA PRO A 211 14.41 -12.25 7.77
C PRO A 211 14.86 -11.09 8.67
N GLU A 212 16.15 -10.92 8.91
CA GLU A 212 16.69 -9.91 9.81
C GLU A 212 16.54 -8.50 9.25
N ARG A 213 16.86 -8.30 7.95
CA ARG A 213 16.64 -7.02 7.26
C ARG A 213 15.16 -6.68 7.18
N ARG A 214 14.31 -7.66 6.87
CA ARG A 214 12.84 -7.48 6.88
C ARG A 214 12.34 -7.05 8.25
N ALA A 215 12.78 -7.71 9.30
CA ALA A 215 12.40 -7.41 10.67
C ALA A 215 12.75 -5.98 11.08
N ARG A 216 13.84 -5.39 10.56
CA ARG A 216 14.16 -3.97 10.80
C ARG A 216 13.19 -3.01 10.12
N VAL A 217 12.72 -3.34 8.93
CA VAL A 217 11.65 -2.57 8.26
C VAL A 217 10.37 -2.68 9.07
N ASP A 218 9.96 -3.89 9.45
CA ASP A 218 8.75 -4.12 10.24
C ASP A 218 8.78 -3.47 11.62
N GLU A 219 9.92 -3.52 12.31
CA GLU A 219 10.16 -2.85 13.60
C GLU A 219 9.93 -1.34 13.48
N TYR A 220 10.50 -0.71 12.44
CA TYR A 220 10.27 0.71 12.20
C TYR A 220 8.81 1.00 11.84
N THR A 221 8.21 0.29 10.88
CA THR A 221 6.86 0.66 10.42
C THR A 221 5.82 0.47 11.51
N ALA A 222 5.97 -0.55 12.37
CA ALA A 222 5.16 -0.72 13.57
C ALA A 222 5.34 0.43 14.57
N TRP A 223 6.58 0.82 14.86
CA TRP A 223 6.88 1.93 15.77
C TRP A 223 6.36 3.27 15.21
N HIS A 224 6.51 3.52 13.92
CA HIS A 224 6.16 4.79 13.27
C HIS A 224 4.67 5.15 13.44
N HIS A 225 3.78 4.15 13.48
CA HIS A 225 2.33 4.35 13.55
C HIS A 225 1.88 5.05 14.85
N THR A 226 2.64 4.91 15.93
CA THR A 226 2.35 5.51 17.24
C THR A 226 3.34 6.60 17.64
N ASN A 227 4.35 6.88 16.81
CA ASN A 227 5.39 7.87 17.08
C ASN A 227 5.50 8.89 15.94
N THR A 228 6.35 8.63 14.94
CA THR A 228 6.64 9.56 13.82
C THR A 228 5.38 10.17 13.20
N ARG A 229 4.43 9.31 12.82
CA ARG A 229 3.21 9.74 12.13
C ARG A 229 2.34 10.67 12.99
N PRO A 230 1.82 10.26 14.17
CA PRO A 230 0.93 11.11 14.94
C PRO A 230 1.61 12.38 15.43
N HIS A 231 2.90 12.36 15.78
CA HIS A 231 3.59 13.56 16.26
C HIS A 231 3.80 14.59 15.14
N ALA A 232 4.25 14.18 13.96
CA ALA A 232 4.38 15.09 12.82
C ALA A 232 3.00 15.62 12.36
N ALA A 233 1.98 14.75 12.31
CA ALA A 233 0.62 15.14 11.97
C ALA A 233 0.03 16.16 12.96
N LYS A 234 0.27 15.98 14.27
CA LYS A 234 -0.25 16.86 15.33
C LYS A 234 0.27 18.28 15.18
N VAL A 235 1.55 18.47 14.87
CA VAL A 235 2.14 19.80 14.56
C VAL A 235 1.39 20.44 13.39
N PHE A 236 1.25 19.73 12.28
CA PHE A 236 0.55 20.24 11.11
C PHE A 236 -0.94 20.56 11.38
N ILE A 237 -1.63 19.72 12.15
CA ILE A 237 -3.03 19.93 12.53
C ILE A 237 -3.18 21.23 13.34
N LEU A 238 -2.35 21.40 14.38
CA LEU A 238 -2.41 22.56 15.28
C LEU A 238 -1.99 23.85 14.58
N GLU A 239 -0.94 23.79 13.75
CA GLU A 239 -0.36 24.97 13.12
C GLU A 239 -1.10 25.38 11.84
N VAL A 240 -1.72 24.43 11.12
CA VAL A 240 -2.29 24.68 9.79
C VAL A 240 -3.79 24.36 9.72
N LEU A 241 -4.19 23.12 10.02
CA LEU A 241 -5.57 22.69 9.74
C LEU A 241 -6.59 23.34 10.68
N LEU A 242 -6.35 23.35 11.99
CA LEU A 242 -7.30 23.93 12.95
C LEU A 242 -7.47 25.44 12.76
N PRO A 243 -6.40 26.26 12.61
CA PRO A 243 -6.55 27.69 12.31
C PRO A 243 -7.30 27.92 10.99
N ALA A 244 -7.00 27.14 9.95
CA ALA A 244 -7.66 27.28 8.66
C ALA A 244 -9.15 26.90 8.68
N GLN A 245 -9.58 26.03 9.60
CA GLN A 245 -10.98 25.61 9.74
C GLN A 245 -11.78 26.49 10.70
N SER A 246 -11.17 26.91 11.82
CA SER A 246 -11.85 27.66 12.88
C SER A 246 -11.70 29.18 12.74
N GLY A 247 -10.69 29.66 12.01
CA GLY A 247 -10.29 31.07 11.99
C GLY A 247 -9.57 31.53 13.26
N SER A 248 -9.40 30.65 14.25
CA SER A 248 -8.73 30.97 15.51
C SER A 248 -7.20 31.02 15.36
N PRO A 249 -6.51 31.81 16.20
CA PRO A 249 -5.06 31.78 16.27
C PRO A 249 -4.53 30.41 16.72
N VAL A 250 -3.24 30.18 16.49
CA VAL A 250 -2.54 28.97 16.95
C VAL A 250 -2.49 28.96 18.48
N ASP A 251 -2.85 27.83 19.09
CA ASP A 251 -2.64 27.59 20.52
C ASP A 251 -1.17 27.21 20.74
N GLU A 252 -0.35 28.20 21.08
CA GLU A 252 1.10 28.06 21.28
C GLU A 252 1.44 27.03 22.37
N ALA A 253 0.65 26.95 23.45
CA ALA A 253 0.92 26.00 24.52
C ALA A 253 0.71 24.55 24.04
N ARG A 254 -0.34 24.30 23.25
CA ARG A 254 -0.56 22.98 22.62
C ARG A 254 0.47 22.68 21.55
N LEU A 255 0.85 23.66 20.74
CA LEU A 255 1.86 23.50 19.69
C LEU A 255 3.22 23.17 20.29
N ASN A 256 3.67 23.90 21.30
CA ASN A 256 4.95 23.65 21.97
C ASN A 256 5.02 22.25 22.59
N ARG A 257 3.93 21.75 23.18
CA ARG A 257 3.85 20.35 23.62
C ARG A 257 3.99 19.36 22.46
N ALA A 258 3.28 19.60 21.36
CA ALA A 258 3.39 18.74 20.17
C ALA A 258 4.79 18.76 19.54
N LEU A 259 5.47 19.90 19.59
CA LEU A 259 6.85 20.03 19.13
C LEU A 259 7.81 19.26 20.06
N SER A 260 7.62 19.31 21.38
CA SER A 260 8.40 18.49 22.32
C SER A 260 8.21 17.00 22.08
N ASP A 261 6.96 16.54 21.90
CA ASP A 261 6.66 15.13 21.58
C ASP A 261 7.36 14.69 20.27
N LEU A 262 7.39 15.58 19.28
CA LEU A 262 8.06 15.35 18.01
C LEU A 262 9.59 15.35 18.17
N ASP A 263 10.16 16.23 18.98
CA ASP A 263 11.59 16.31 19.22
C ASP A 263 12.12 15.01 19.85
N ASP A 264 11.42 14.51 20.88
CA ASP A 264 11.69 13.20 21.49
C ASP A 264 11.61 12.05 20.47
N THR A 265 10.78 12.19 19.44
CA THR A 265 10.62 11.20 18.37
C THR A 265 11.76 11.27 17.38
N LEU A 266 12.23 12.47 17.04
CA LEU A 266 13.39 12.68 16.19
C LEU A 266 14.66 12.16 16.87
N ASP A 267 14.81 12.35 18.18
CA ASP A 267 15.91 11.77 18.96
C ASP A 267 15.93 10.24 18.92
N LYS A 268 14.76 9.60 19.04
CA LYS A 268 14.64 8.14 18.90
C LYS A 268 14.89 7.70 17.47
N LEU A 269 14.43 8.45 16.48
CA LEU A 269 14.67 8.17 15.08
C LEU A 269 16.17 8.15 14.76
N GLU A 270 16.91 9.16 15.23
CA GLU A 270 18.36 9.26 15.06
C GLU A 270 19.10 8.17 15.84
N SER A 271 18.78 7.97 17.11
CA SER A 271 19.56 7.11 18.00
C SER A 271 19.25 5.61 17.86
N MET A 272 18.01 5.23 17.54
CA MET A 272 17.60 3.83 17.45
C MET A 272 17.62 3.30 16.01
N PHE A 273 17.14 4.08 15.05
CA PHE A 273 16.96 3.63 13.67
C PHE A 273 18.14 4.05 12.80
N LEU A 274 18.31 5.35 12.55
CA LEU A 274 19.31 5.87 11.61
C LEU A 274 20.76 5.63 12.04
N ARG A 275 21.08 5.83 13.33
CA ARG A 275 22.39 5.55 13.95
C ARG A 275 23.59 6.10 13.20
N ARG A 276 24.33 5.27 12.46
CA ARG A 276 25.44 5.70 11.57
C ARG A 276 25.24 5.19 10.14
N GLN A 277 24.02 4.77 9.83
CA GLN A 277 23.62 4.18 8.56
C GLN A 277 23.14 5.27 7.59
N PRO A 278 23.17 5.01 6.27
CA PRO A 278 22.64 5.95 5.30
C PRO A 278 21.10 6.05 5.35
N PHE A 279 20.40 4.94 5.62
CA PHE A 279 18.94 4.84 5.69
C PHE A 279 18.48 4.24 7.03
N LEU A 280 17.18 4.27 7.31
CA LEU A 280 16.63 3.89 8.62
C LEU A 280 16.80 2.40 8.96
N CYS A 281 16.87 1.55 7.94
CA CYS A 281 16.87 0.10 8.09
C CYS A 281 18.12 -0.57 7.49
N GLY A 282 19.16 0.20 7.18
CA GLY A 282 20.43 -0.33 6.66
C GLY A 282 21.06 0.56 5.58
N ASP A 283 21.73 -0.10 4.64
CA ASP A 283 22.54 0.56 3.60
C ASP A 283 21.73 1.06 2.40
N ASP A 284 20.54 0.47 2.18
CA ASP A 284 19.65 0.81 1.07
C ASP A 284 18.36 1.47 1.56
N ILE A 285 17.73 2.27 0.70
CA ILE A 285 16.40 2.83 0.95
C ILE A 285 15.35 1.73 1.05
N THR A 286 14.38 1.89 1.95
CA THR A 286 13.26 0.96 2.12
C THR A 286 11.92 1.70 2.20
N VAL A 287 10.82 0.96 2.26
CA VAL A 287 9.48 1.54 2.51
C VAL A 287 9.40 2.29 3.86
N ALA A 288 10.25 1.96 4.83
CA ALA A 288 10.37 2.68 6.09
C ALA A 288 10.78 4.14 5.87
N ASP A 289 11.77 4.37 5.01
CA ASP A 289 12.29 5.70 4.70
C ASP A 289 11.25 6.56 3.99
N LEU A 290 10.44 5.97 3.08
CA LEU A 290 9.36 6.70 2.40
C LEU A 290 8.29 7.19 3.38
N LEU A 291 7.83 6.30 4.26
CA LEU A 291 6.86 6.65 5.29
C LEU A 291 7.43 7.76 6.18
N ALA A 292 8.64 7.57 6.70
CA ALA A 292 9.31 8.55 7.54
C ALA A 292 9.44 9.92 6.86
N ALA A 293 9.95 9.96 5.63
CA ALA A 293 10.22 11.21 4.93
C ALA A 293 8.92 11.98 4.62
N CYS A 294 7.86 11.27 4.25
CA CYS A 294 6.55 11.89 4.01
C CYS A 294 5.95 12.46 5.31
N GLU A 295 6.06 11.75 6.43
CA GLU A 295 5.57 12.23 7.73
C GLU A 295 6.35 13.46 8.19
N LEU A 296 7.68 13.40 8.17
CA LEU A 296 8.56 14.49 8.64
C LEU A 296 8.56 15.73 7.73
N THR A 297 8.11 15.60 6.48
CA THR A 297 7.91 16.72 5.57
C THR A 297 6.57 17.42 5.82
N GLN A 298 5.61 16.81 6.53
CA GLN A 298 4.29 17.40 6.75
C GLN A 298 4.32 18.78 7.45
N PRO A 299 5.11 19.02 8.51
CA PRO A 299 5.20 20.33 9.17
C PRO A 299 5.68 21.46 8.25
N LEU A 300 6.37 21.16 7.13
CA LEU A 300 6.78 22.17 6.16
C LEU A 300 5.59 22.88 5.51
N GLY A 301 4.41 22.25 5.44
CA GLY A 301 3.19 22.94 4.99
C GLY A 301 2.80 24.12 5.89
N GLY A 302 3.23 24.13 7.15
CA GLY A 302 3.13 25.26 8.08
C GLY A 302 4.30 26.24 8.02
N GLY A 303 5.29 26.01 7.16
CA GLY A 303 6.52 26.81 7.08
C GLY A 303 7.67 26.31 7.95
N ARG A 304 7.47 25.22 8.71
CA ARG A 304 8.42 24.73 9.70
C ARG A 304 9.28 23.59 9.16
N ASP A 305 10.58 23.82 8.97
CA ASP A 305 11.54 22.73 8.75
C ASP A 305 12.01 22.17 10.10
N ILE A 306 11.36 21.10 10.54
CA ILE A 306 11.67 20.42 11.82
C ILE A 306 13.04 19.71 11.81
N LEU A 307 13.67 19.56 10.64
CA LEU A 307 15.01 18.96 10.53
C LEU A 307 16.12 20.01 10.48
N LYS A 308 15.80 21.32 10.55
CA LYS A 308 16.77 22.41 10.35
C LYS A 308 18.03 22.28 11.23
N GLU A 309 17.85 21.92 12.49
CA GLU A 309 18.94 21.81 13.48
C GLU A 309 19.45 20.36 13.64
N ARG A 310 19.04 19.44 12.76
CA ARG A 310 19.36 17.99 12.83
C ARG A 310 20.14 17.55 11.59
N PRO A 311 21.45 17.83 11.52
CA PRO A 311 22.24 17.66 10.29
C PRO A 311 22.30 16.20 9.81
N GLN A 312 22.19 15.23 10.71
CA GLN A 312 22.15 13.82 10.34
C GLN A 312 20.85 13.45 9.62
N LEU A 313 19.70 13.89 10.15
CA LEU A 313 18.41 13.70 9.50
C LEU A 313 18.28 14.48 8.20
N GLN A 314 18.90 15.67 8.11
CA GLN A 314 18.98 16.39 6.83
C GLN A 314 19.71 15.58 5.75
N ARG A 315 20.89 15.04 6.09
CA ARG A 315 21.63 14.18 5.16
C ARG A 315 20.85 12.93 4.77
N TRP A 316 20.15 12.32 5.72
CA TRP A 316 19.24 11.20 5.44
C TRP A 316 18.10 11.61 4.49
N ARG A 317 17.40 12.72 4.76
CA ARG A 317 16.34 13.25 3.88
C ARG A 317 16.86 13.50 2.47
N SER A 318 18.05 14.11 2.33
CA SER A 318 18.67 14.34 1.02
C SER A 318 18.96 13.03 0.28
N ARG A 319 19.46 11.99 0.98
CA ARG A 319 19.64 10.66 0.36
C ARG A 319 18.33 10.05 -0.09
N VAL A 320 17.26 10.16 0.71
CA VAL A 320 15.92 9.69 0.33
C VAL A 320 15.40 10.42 -0.91
N GLN A 321 15.53 11.75 -0.95
CA GLN A 321 15.17 12.57 -2.11
C GLN A 321 15.94 12.14 -3.37
N SER A 322 17.26 12.00 -3.27
CA SER A 322 18.08 11.54 -4.40
C SER A 322 17.71 10.13 -4.87
N ALA A 323 17.35 9.22 -3.96
CA ALA A 323 17.02 7.85 -4.30
C ALA A 323 15.68 7.71 -5.06
N VAL A 324 14.73 8.62 -4.86
CA VAL A 324 13.41 8.57 -5.54
C VAL A 324 13.24 9.63 -6.63
N GLY A 325 14.20 10.55 -6.77
CA GLY A 325 14.21 11.57 -7.81
C GLY A 325 12.99 12.50 -7.76
N GLU A 326 12.50 12.88 -8.94
CA GLU A 326 11.40 13.85 -9.13
C GLU A 326 10.11 13.44 -8.42
N ALA A 327 9.89 12.13 -8.22
CA ALA A 327 8.72 11.61 -7.51
C ALA A 327 8.58 12.20 -6.11
N PHE A 328 9.69 12.57 -5.44
CA PHE A 328 9.65 13.22 -4.14
C PHE A 328 8.93 14.57 -4.22
N ASP A 329 9.38 15.45 -5.10
CA ASP A 329 8.87 16.82 -5.17
C ASP A 329 7.47 16.89 -5.79
N GLU A 330 7.18 16.02 -6.75
CA GLU A 330 5.83 15.84 -7.30
C GLU A 330 4.82 15.50 -6.20
N ALA A 331 5.15 14.51 -5.35
CA ALA A 331 4.28 14.09 -4.27
C ALA A 331 4.08 15.19 -3.21
N HIS A 332 5.09 16.04 -2.97
CA HIS A 332 5.05 17.11 -1.98
C HIS A 332 4.55 18.46 -2.53
N SER A 333 4.24 18.55 -3.82
CA SER A 333 3.79 19.77 -4.51
C SER A 333 2.65 20.52 -3.79
N VAL A 334 1.64 19.81 -3.29
CA VAL A 334 0.51 20.39 -2.55
C VAL A 334 0.98 21.02 -1.23
N LEU A 335 1.93 20.40 -0.54
CA LEU A 335 2.50 20.94 0.69
C LEU A 335 3.39 22.16 0.42
N TYR A 336 4.18 22.14 -0.65
CA TYR A 336 5.00 23.28 -1.04
C TYR A 336 4.12 24.48 -1.38
N ALA A 337 3.04 24.28 -2.14
CA ALA A 337 2.08 25.34 -2.42
C ALA A 337 1.43 25.91 -1.14
N LEU A 338 1.17 25.08 -0.15
CA LEU A 338 0.62 25.51 1.15
C LEU A 338 1.62 26.33 1.95
N ARG A 339 2.88 25.86 2.02
CA ARG A 339 4.01 26.57 2.62
C ARG A 339 4.18 27.96 2.00
N ASP A 340 4.22 28.03 0.68
CA ASP A 340 4.52 29.26 -0.06
C ASP A 340 3.38 30.28 0.08
N ARG A 341 2.12 29.83 0.04
CA ARG A 341 0.96 30.69 0.35
C ARG A 341 0.99 31.25 1.77
N ARG A 342 1.47 30.47 2.74
CA ARG A 342 1.59 30.93 4.13
C ARG A 342 2.71 31.95 4.27
N ARG A 343 3.87 31.69 3.66
CA ARG A 343 5.00 32.63 3.63
C ARG A 343 4.62 33.96 2.99
N ALA A 344 3.80 33.95 1.93
CA ALA A 344 3.33 35.18 1.30
C ALA A 344 2.33 36.01 2.14
N ARG A 345 1.84 35.48 3.27
CA ARG A 345 0.92 36.17 4.19
C ARG A 345 1.60 36.70 5.45
N LEU A 346 2.82 36.24 5.72
CA LEU A 346 3.71 36.73 6.79
C LEU A 346 4.55 37.86 6.23
#